data_AF-A0A286SGP2-F1
#
_entry.id   AF-A0A286SGP2-F1
#
_cell.length_a   1.000
_cell.length_b   1.000
_cell.length_c   1.000
_cell.angle_alpha   90.00
_cell.angle_beta   90.00
_cell.angle_gamma   90.00
#
_symmetry.space_group_name_H-M   'P 1'
#
loop_
_entity.id
_entity.type
_entity.pdbx_description
1 polymer ?
#
loop_
_entity_poly.entity_id
_entity_poly.type
_entity_poly.pdbx_seq_one_letter_code
_entity_poly.pdbx_strand_id
1 'polypeptide(L)'
;MTGLREDLLPRWDIFEEHLDEATFLWARREQCLVSPRFDLQETGEEEARLVAHLDALAEASGVVTRKLAEPALEEDEPARVSAAAYVLLAERGRDATGLLLKALEAGDAARHVAIQGALEFREEPGWAERLAPLSASPLPALKALALEVAAFHGESLDAGTLTSLAANGELAVRVSALRSARLLPEAARAALVRAALASPEPAVCLAGIELGLLGGMRAAWSACQELAGVRCAERARAWVLLALGGGEKALEVVLRGLEAKESRHQALWALGFSGQVSAAEVCLKWMAEDPPTSLLAAEAFCAITGLRLEGPYVGTSPEEQELPPLDEDDLEADLSPRPEQALPVPAADAIADWWLGARKQFDPQKRYLYGEPFDGRVLLAALAQAPMRRRHVLALELALRSGGALRVRTRGRVSRQYHELKEASGARQRISSQSFDALMSR
;
A
#
# COMPACT_ATOMS: atom_id res chain seq x y z
N MET A 1 1.68 -53.94 -11.40
CA MET A 1 0.70 -52.83 -11.30
C MET A 1 -0.28 -53.16 -10.19
N THR A 2 0.22 -53.09 -8.96
CA THR A 2 -0.52 -53.48 -7.75
C THR A 2 -1.48 -52.37 -7.40
N GLY A 3 -2.77 -52.69 -7.26
CA GLY A 3 -3.83 -51.75 -6.93
C GLY A 3 -3.49 -50.96 -5.68
N LEU A 4 -3.33 -49.65 -5.84
CA LEU A 4 -3.51 -48.72 -4.73
C LEU A 4 -4.96 -48.86 -4.28
N ARG A 5 -5.12 -49.24 -3.02
CA ARG A 5 -6.37 -49.23 -2.28
C ARG A 5 -7.09 -47.89 -2.51
N GLU A 6 -8.33 -47.90 -3.01
CA GLU A 6 -9.13 -46.68 -3.24
C GLU A 6 -9.28 -45.85 -1.95
N ASP A 7 -9.21 -46.51 -0.78
CA ASP A 7 -9.20 -45.92 0.55
C ASP A 7 -7.91 -45.14 0.92
N LEU A 8 -6.87 -45.19 0.07
CA LEU A 8 -5.63 -44.40 0.20
C LEU A 8 -5.52 -43.26 -0.82
N LEU A 9 -6.51 -43.09 -1.71
CA LEU A 9 -6.54 -41.97 -2.63
C LEU A 9 -6.94 -40.70 -1.86
N PRO A 10 -6.26 -39.56 -2.08
CA PRO A 10 -6.70 -38.28 -1.57
C PRO A 10 -8.18 -38.06 -1.95
N ARG A 11 -8.99 -37.61 -0.99
CA ARG A 11 -10.33 -37.09 -1.28
C ARG A 11 -10.18 -35.80 -2.07
N TRP A 12 -10.13 -35.92 -3.38
CA TRP A 12 -9.81 -34.83 -4.31
C TRP A 12 -10.78 -33.65 -4.18
N ASP A 13 -12.05 -33.96 -3.98
CA ASP A 13 -13.13 -33.02 -3.68
C ASP A 13 -12.79 -32.08 -2.51
N ILE A 14 -12.20 -32.61 -1.45
CA ILE A 14 -11.82 -31.82 -0.27
C ILE A 14 -10.69 -30.83 -0.59
N PHE A 15 -9.68 -31.26 -1.35
CA PHE A 15 -8.56 -30.38 -1.71
C PHE A 15 -8.92 -29.36 -2.78
N GLU A 16 -9.82 -29.72 -3.70
CA GLU A 16 -10.41 -28.78 -4.66
C GLU A 16 -11.19 -27.70 -3.91
N GLU A 17 -12.04 -28.09 -2.94
CA GLU A 17 -12.79 -27.14 -2.11
C GLU A 17 -11.85 -26.26 -1.26
N HIS A 18 -10.76 -26.80 -0.71
CA HIS A 18 -9.77 -25.97 -0.03
C HIS A 18 -9.11 -24.93 -0.95
N LEU A 19 -8.82 -25.28 -2.21
CA LEU A 19 -8.24 -24.36 -3.17
C LEU A 19 -9.25 -23.27 -3.59
N ASP A 20 -10.51 -23.65 -3.80
CA ASP A 20 -11.59 -22.72 -4.14
C ASP A 20 -11.85 -21.73 -2.99
N GLU A 21 -11.94 -22.21 -1.75
CA GLU A 21 -12.08 -21.37 -0.57
C GLU A 21 -10.85 -20.47 -0.34
N ALA A 22 -9.63 -21.01 -0.51
CA ALA A 22 -8.41 -20.19 -0.42
C ALA A 22 -8.38 -19.09 -1.50
N THR A 23 -8.85 -19.38 -2.71
CA THR A 23 -8.96 -18.42 -3.81
C THR A 23 -9.92 -17.29 -3.44
N PHE A 24 -11.13 -17.63 -3.00
CA PHE A 24 -12.13 -16.65 -2.56
C PHE A 24 -11.61 -15.78 -1.41
N LEU A 25 -11.01 -16.41 -0.38
CA LEU A 25 -10.50 -15.71 0.79
C LEU A 25 -9.27 -14.85 0.47
N TRP A 26 -8.46 -15.22 -0.53
CA TRP A 26 -7.35 -14.38 -1.00
C TRP A 26 -7.87 -13.11 -1.66
N ALA A 27 -8.84 -13.23 -2.58
CA ALA A 27 -9.48 -12.07 -3.20
C ALA A 27 -10.14 -11.16 -2.14
N ARG A 28 -10.84 -11.77 -1.17
CA ARG A 28 -11.44 -11.07 -0.04
C ARG A 28 -10.40 -10.31 0.78
N ARG A 29 -9.25 -10.92 1.07
CA ARG A 29 -8.15 -10.28 1.79
C ARG A 29 -7.62 -9.07 1.04
N GLU A 30 -7.36 -9.17 -0.26
CA GLU A 30 -6.86 -8.05 -1.07
C GLU A 30 -7.84 -6.87 -1.07
N GLN A 31 -9.15 -7.14 -1.11
CA GLN A 31 -10.18 -6.12 -0.94
C GLN A 31 -10.16 -5.49 0.47
N CYS A 32 -9.99 -6.29 1.52
CA CYS A 32 -9.90 -5.80 2.89
C CYS A 32 -8.71 -4.84 3.07
N LEU A 33 -7.54 -5.15 2.50
CA LEU A 33 -6.33 -4.32 2.60
C LEU A 33 -6.51 -2.88 2.09
N VAL A 34 -7.46 -2.65 1.17
CA VAL A 34 -7.74 -1.33 0.61
C VAL A 34 -9.13 -0.82 0.97
N SER A 35 -9.82 -1.43 1.93
CA SER A 35 -11.19 -1.08 2.29
C SER A 35 -11.26 0.13 3.25
N PRO A 36 -12.27 1.01 3.11
CA PRO A 36 -12.61 1.98 4.15
C PRO A 36 -13.41 1.38 5.31
N ARG A 37 -13.92 0.15 5.17
CA ARG A 37 -14.83 -0.48 6.14
C ARG A 37 -14.16 -1.48 7.08
N PHE A 38 -12.99 -1.98 6.68
CA PHE A 38 -12.24 -2.94 7.49
C PHE A 38 -11.14 -2.22 8.25
N ASP A 39 -10.89 -2.67 9.47
CA ASP A 39 -9.66 -2.41 10.20
C ASP A 39 -8.70 -3.62 10.18
N LEU A 40 -7.60 -3.53 10.92
CA LEU A 40 -6.58 -4.59 10.97
C LEU A 40 -7.09 -5.85 11.67
N GLN A 41 -7.92 -5.71 12.70
CA GLN A 41 -8.44 -6.84 13.46
C GLN A 41 -9.40 -7.64 12.59
N GLU A 42 -10.38 -6.97 11.97
CA GLU A 42 -11.36 -7.60 11.07
C GLU A 42 -10.67 -8.25 9.88
N THR A 43 -9.64 -7.60 9.31
CA THR A 43 -8.82 -8.22 8.25
C THR A 43 -8.09 -9.46 8.75
N GLY A 44 -7.66 -9.48 10.02
CA GLY A 44 -7.03 -10.63 10.65
C GLY A 44 -7.95 -11.83 10.80
N GLU A 45 -9.24 -11.60 11.02
CA GLU A 45 -10.25 -12.66 11.10
C GLU A 45 -10.46 -13.34 9.74
N GLU A 46 -10.54 -12.56 8.65
CA GLU A 46 -10.62 -13.10 7.29
C GLU A 46 -9.30 -13.78 6.87
N GLU A 47 -8.15 -13.19 7.20
CA GLU A 47 -6.83 -13.77 6.91
C GLU A 47 -6.60 -15.09 7.66
N ALA A 48 -7.11 -15.25 8.90
CA ALA A 48 -6.99 -16.50 9.65
C ALA A 48 -7.71 -17.66 8.94
N ARG A 49 -8.88 -17.39 8.33
CA ARG A 49 -9.59 -18.37 7.50
C ARG A 49 -8.77 -18.73 6.27
N LEU A 50 -8.25 -17.73 5.55
CA LEU A 50 -7.39 -17.96 4.38
C LEU A 50 -6.22 -18.89 4.71
N VAL A 51 -5.50 -18.55 5.78
CA VAL A 51 -4.34 -19.32 6.25
C VAL A 51 -4.71 -20.77 6.55
N ALA A 52 -5.87 -21.03 7.17
CA ALA A 52 -6.29 -22.39 7.49
C ALA A 52 -6.47 -23.26 6.22
N HIS A 53 -7.05 -22.71 5.14
CA HIS A 53 -7.17 -23.44 3.87
C HIS A 53 -5.82 -23.62 3.18
N LEU A 54 -4.95 -22.60 3.21
CA LEU A 54 -3.61 -22.68 2.66
C LEU A 54 -2.73 -23.71 3.39
N ASP A 55 -2.82 -23.76 4.72
CA ASP A 55 -2.08 -24.72 5.53
C ASP A 55 -2.57 -26.16 5.28
N ALA A 56 -3.89 -26.37 5.14
CA ALA A 56 -4.46 -27.66 4.77
C ALA A 56 -3.95 -28.17 3.40
N LEU A 57 -3.83 -27.27 2.42
CA LEU A 57 -3.25 -27.58 1.10
C LEU A 57 -1.74 -27.84 1.16
N ALA A 58 -1.01 -27.08 2.00
CA ALA A 58 0.43 -27.24 2.17
C ALA A 58 0.81 -28.55 2.88
N GLU A 59 -0.03 -29.05 3.77
CA GLU A 59 0.13 -30.35 4.43
C GLU A 59 -0.25 -31.53 3.52
N ALA A 60 -0.90 -31.27 2.40
CA ALA A 60 -1.27 -32.30 1.44
C ALA A 60 -0.04 -32.96 0.81
N SER A 61 -0.18 -34.22 0.38
CA SER A 61 0.91 -34.91 -0.32
C SER A 61 1.32 -34.16 -1.60
N GLY A 62 2.59 -34.24 -2.02
CA GLY A 62 3.05 -33.60 -3.26
C GLY A 62 2.36 -34.08 -4.55
N VAL A 63 1.48 -35.09 -4.48
CA VAL A 63 0.57 -35.47 -5.59
C VAL A 63 -0.58 -34.47 -5.70
N VAL A 64 -1.08 -33.95 -4.58
CA VAL A 64 -2.12 -32.92 -4.53
C VAL A 64 -1.59 -31.60 -5.08
N THR A 65 -0.42 -31.17 -4.63
CA THR A 65 0.24 -29.97 -5.15
C THR A 65 0.48 -30.05 -6.65
N ARG A 66 0.91 -31.23 -7.15
CA ARG A 66 1.08 -31.48 -8.59
C ARG A 66 -0.19 -31.41 -9.41
N LYS A 67 -1.30 -31.91 -8.85
CA LYS A 67 -2.56 -32.00 -9.59
C LYS A 67 -3.37 -30.70 -9.53
N LEU A 68 -3.26 -29.94 -8.45
CA LEU A 68 -4.08 -28.75 -8.20
C LEU A 68 -3.29 -27.43 -8.28
N ALA A 69 -2.22 -27.30 -7.49
CA ALA A 69 -1.51 -26.02 -7.37
C ALA A 69 -0.66 -25.68 -8.61
N GLU A 70 0.02 -26.65 -9.23
CA GLU A 70 0.81 -26.37 -10.43
C GLU A 70 -0.02 -25.86 -11.61
N PRO A 71 -1.11 -26.53 -12.04
CA PRO A 71 -1.95 -26.02 -13.11
C PRO A 71 -2.56 -24.64 -12.79
N ALA A 72 -2.89 -24.41 -11.51
CA ALA A 72 -3.47 -23.15 -11.05
C ALA A 72 -2.53 -21.94 -11.18
N LEU A 73 -1.21 -22.12 -11.37
CA LEU A 73 -0.30 -21.01 -11.68
C LEU A 73 -0.53 -20.41 -13.07
N GLU A 74 -1.08 -21.20 -14.00
CA GLU A 74 -1.30 -20.80 -15.39
C GLU A 74 -2.71 -20.26 -15.63
N GLU A 75 -3.59 -20.31 -14.62
CA GLU A 75 -4.94 -19.77 -14.69
C GLU A 75 -4.95 -18.22 -14.74
N ASP A 76 -6.07 -17.67 -15.19
CA ASP A 76 -6.25 -16.22 -15.37
C ASP A 76 -6.75 -15.51 -14.11
N GLU A 77 -7.17 -16.26 -13.08
CA GLU A 77 -7.66 -15.70 -11.82
C GLU A 77 -6.48 -15.38 -10.86
N PRO A 78 -6.17 -14.09 -10.60
CA PRO A 78 -4.98 -13.74 -9.81
C PRO A 78 -4.99 -14.29 -8.38
N ALA A 79 -6.17 -14.34 -7.75
CA ALA A 79 -6.31 -14.87 -6.39
C ALA A 79 -5.98 -16.37 -6.31
N ARG A 80 -6.35 -17.12 -7.36
CA ARG A 80 -6.08 -18.56 -7.47
C ARG A 80 -4.59 -18.80 -7.71
N VAL A 81 -3.97 -18.01 -8.58
CA VAL A 81 -2.51 -18.01 -8.81
C VAL A 81 -1.77 -17.71 -7.51
N SER A 82 -2.21 -16.72 -6.72
CA SER A 82 -1.58 -16.40 -5.43
C SER A 82 -1.70 -17.54 -4.41
N ALA A 83 -2.88 -18.14 -4.27
CA ALA A 83 -3.09 -19.28 -3.38
C ALA A 83 -2.21 -20.48 -3.80
N ALA A 84 -2.20 -20.80 -5.09
CA ALA A 84 -1.37 -21.86 -5.67
C ALA A 84 0.13 -21.61 -5.44
N ALA A 85 0.60 -20.39 -5.69
CA ALA A 85 1.98 -20.01 -5.46
C ALA A 85 2.38 -20.16 -3.99
N TYR A 86 1.50 -19.76 -3.06
CA TYR A 86 1.73 -19.94 -1.62
C TYR A 86 1.87 -21.42 -1.25
N VAL A 87 0.96 -22.28 -1.72
CA VAL A 87 0.98 -23.72 -1.44
C VAL A 87 2.25 -24.37 -1.97
N LEU A 88 2.69 -23.99 -3.18
CA LEU A 88 3.95 -24.47 -3.75
C LEU A 88 5.16 -24.06 -2.91
N LEU A 89 5.22 -22.80 -2.45
CA LEU A 89 6.29 -22.31 -1.58
C LEU A 89 6.34 -23.04 -0.24
N ALA A 90 5.20 -23.54 0.24
CA ALA A 90 5.11 -24.26 1.51
C ALA A 90 5.54 -25.74 1.39
N GLU A 91 5.55 -26.33 0.18
CA GLU A 91 5.93 -27.72 -0.05
C GLU A 91 7.43 -27.96 0.20
N ARG A 92 7.75 -28.85 1.13
CA ARG A 92 9.15 -29.18 1.47
C ARG A 92 9.78 -30.14 0.46
N GLY A 93 11.05 -29.90 0.12
CA GLY A 93 11.88 -30.84 -0.65
C GLY A 93 11.66 -30.79 -2.17
N ARG A 94 10.98 -29.75 -2.66
CA ARG A 94 10.73 -29.54 -4.08
C ARG A 94 11.30 -28.20 -4.54
N ASP A 95 11.66 -28.10 -5.82
CA ASP A 95 12.06 -26.85 -6.46
C ASP A 95 10.83 -25.98 -6.79
N ALA A 96 10.13 -25.53 -5.74
CA ALA A 96 8.99 -24.63 -5.87
C ALA A 96 9.39 -23.30 -6.52
N THR A 97 10.59 -22.81 -6.18
CA THR A 97 11.16 -21.61 -6.78
C THR A 97 11.24 -21.76 -8.31
N GLY A 98 11.84 -22.84 -8.82
CA GLY A 98 11.94 -23.08 -10.27
C GLY A 98 10.59 -23.12 -10.99
N LEU A 99 9.52 -23.60 -10.35
CA LEU A 99 8.16 -23.58 -10.92
C LEU A 99 7.61 -22.15 -11.00
N LEU A 100 7.76 -21.36 -9.93
CA LEU A 100 7.32 -19.97 -9.92
C LEU A 100 8.11 -19.11 -10.90
N LEU A 101 9.43 -19.35 -11.04
CA LEU A 101 10.25 -18.68 -12.04
C LEU A 101 9.70 -18.90 -13.46
N LYS A 102 9.34 -20.14 -13.81
CA LYS A 102 8.74 -20.44 -15.12
C LYS A 102 7.38 -19.76 -15.29
N ALA A 103 6.53 -19.80 -14.27
CA ALA A 103 5.23 -19.14 -14.30
C ALA A 103 5.35 -17.62 -14.44
N LEU A 104 6.35 -17.01 -13.81
CA LEU A 104 6.70 -15.60 -13.96
C LEU A 104 7.21 -15.29 -15.37
N GLU A 105 8.11 -16.10 -15.93
CA GLU A 105 8.64 -15.91 -17.28
C GLU A 105 7.59 -16.05 -18.38
N ALA A 106 6.63 -16.97 -18.22
CA ALA A 106 5.50 -17.15 -19.12
C ALA A 106 4.29 -16.24 -18.79
N GLY A 107 4.39 -15.46 -17.71
CA GLY A 107 3.32 -14.66 -17.13
C GLY A 107 3.19 -13.26 -17.69
N ASP A 108 1.97 -12.74 -17.62
CA ASP A 108 1.68 -11.33 -17.81
C ASP A 108 1.81 -10.54 -16.50
N ALA A 109 1.48 -9.25 -16.54
CA ALA A 109 1.57 -8.39 -15.36
C ALA A 109 0.65 -8.83 -14.22
N ALA A 110 -0.54 -9.37 -14.50
CA ALA A 110 -1.46 -9.85 -13.48
C ALA A 110 -0.89 -11.07 -12.74
N ARG A 111 -0.29 -12.01 -13.48
CA ARG A 111 0.41 -13.17 -12.90
C ARG A 111 1.63 -12.75 -12.08
N HIS A 112 2.38 -11.73 -12.52
CA HIS A 112 3.51 -11.20 -11.75
C HIS A 112 3.07 -10.63 -10.41
N VAL A 113 2.00 -9.82 -10.38
CA VAL A 113 1.43 -9.25 -9.14
C VAL A 113 0.91 -10.36 -8.22
N ALA A 114 0.22 -11.36 -8.77
CA ALA A 114 -0.30 -12.49 -8.00
C ALA A 114 0.80 -13.28 -7.29
N ILE A 115 1.87 -13.62 -8.02
CA ILE A 115 3.02 -14.36 -7.48
C ILE A 115 3.81 -13.49 -6.50
N GLN A 116 4.01 -12.20 -6.79
CA GLN A 116 4.63 -11.25 -5.84
C GLN A 116 3.86 -11.21 -4.52
N GLY A 117 2.53 -11.14 -4.57
CA GLY A 117 1.68 -11.17 -3.38
C GLY A 117 1.91 -12.43 -2.53
N ALA A 118 2.03 -13.60 -3.16
CA ALA A 118 2.33 -14.85 -2.45
C ALA A 118 3.72 -14.85 -1.80
N LEU A 119 4.73 -14.35 -2.51
CA LEU A 119 6.10 -14.21 -2.01
C LEU A 119 6.20 -13.23 -0.82
N GLU A 120 5.48 -12.11 -0.88
CA GLU A 120 5.41 -11.13 0.21
C GLU A 120 4.62 -11.66 1.41
N PHE A 121 3.56 -12.44 1.16
CA PHE A 121 2.74 -13.06 2.20
C PHE A 121 3.48 -14.19 2.94
N ARG A 122 4.40 -14.90 2.27
CA ARG A 122 5.18 -15.97 2.88
C ARG A 122 6.28 -15.42 3.79
N GLU A 123 6.25 -15.82 5.06
CA GLU A 123 7.18 -15.32 6.08
C GLU A 123 8.39 -16.23 6.26
N GLU A 124 9.32 -16.18 5.32
CA GLU A 124 10.59 -16.91 5.38
C GLU A 124 11.79 -16.00 5.08
N PRO A 125 12.98 -16.31 5.60
CA PRO A 125 14.21 -15.61 5.23
C PRO A 125 14.83 -16.18 3.94
N GLY A 126 15.76 -15.43 3.36
CA GLY A 126 16.60 -15.86 2.24
C GLY A 126 16.00 -15.57 0.87
N TRP A 127 15.05 -14.64 0.78
CA TRP A 127 14.42 -14.27 -0.49
C TRP A 127 15.40 -13.62 -1.47
N ALA A 128 16.36 -12.84 -1.01
CA ALA A 128 17.37 -12.24 -1.87
C ALA A 128 18.21 -13.31 -2.60
N GLU A 129 18.57 -14.40 -1.92
CA GLU A 129 19.29 -15.52 -2.52
C GLU A 129 18.37 -16.35 -3.43
N ARG A 130 17.17 -16.71 -2.96
CA ARG A 130 16.20 -17.52 -3.73
C ARG A 130 15.76 -16.83 -5.02
N LEU A 131 15.65 -15.51 -5.02
CA LEU A 131 15.23 -14.71 -6.18
C LEU A 131 16.41 -14.13 -6.97
N ALA A 132 17.66 -14.47 -6.62
CA ALA A 132 18.83 -14.04 -7.37
C ALA A 132 18.75 -14.39 -8.87
N PRO A 133 18.22 -15.54 -9.31
CA PRO A 133 18.02 -15.82 -10.74
C PRO A 133 17.13 -14.79 -11.45
N LEU A 134 16.05 -14.30 -10.80
CA LEU A 134 15.19 -13.26 -11.37
C LEU A 134 15.90 -11.92 -11.52
N SER A 135 16.78 -11.59 -10.58
CA SER A 135 17.58 -10.35 -10.66
C SER A 135 18.51 -10.33 -11.88
N ALA A 136 18.86 -11.51 -12.41
CA ALA A 136 19.65 -11.70 -13.63
C ALA A 136 18.80 -11.92 -14.90
N SER A 137 17.46 -12.04 -14.77
CA SER A 137 16.55 -12.28 -15.90
C SER A 137 16.69 -11.19 -16.97
N PRO A 138 16.55 -11.48 -18.28
CA PRO A 138 16.48 -10.42 -19.28
C PRO A 138 15.21 -9.57 -19.14
N LEU A 139 14.17 -10.05 -18.45
CA LEU A 139 12.89 -9.37 -18.30
C LEU A 139 12.92 -8.32 -17.18
N PRO A 140 12.69 -7.02 -17.49
CA PRO A 140 12.73 -5.93 -16.50
C PRO A 140 11.73 -6.09 -15.36
N ALA A 141 10.51 -6.55 -15.68
CA ALA A 141 9.46 -6.79 -14.69
C ALA A 141 9.88 -7.79 -13.62
N LEU A 142 10.60 -8.84 -14.03
CA LEU A 142 11.07 -9.88 -13.12
C LEU A 142 12.22 -9.41 -12.22
N LYS A 143 13.13 -8.59 -12.75
CA LYS A 143 14.15 -7.92 -11.93
C LYS A 143 13.50 -7.01 -10.89
N ALA A 144 12.53 -6.20 -11.31
CA ALA A 144 11.81 -5.29 -10.44
C ALA A 144 11.11 -6.04 -9.29
N LEU A 145 10.37 -7.10 -9.63
CA LEU A 145 9.71 -7.98 -8.65
C LEU A 145 10.70 -8.55 -7.62
N ALA A 146 11.83 -9.10 -8.07
CA ALA A 146 12.84 -9.65 -7.18
C ALA A 146 13.40 -8.61 -6.19
N LEU A 147 13.64 -7.39 -6.67
CA LEU A 147 14.12 -6.28 -5.85
C LEU A 147 13.07 -5.85 -4.81
N GLU A 148 11.81 -5.76 -5.22
CA GLU A 148 10.72 -5.35 -4.33
C GLU A 148 10.43 -6.40 -3.25
N VAL A 149 10.36 -7.69 -3.61
CA VAL A 149 10.15 -8.79 -2.65
C VAL A 149 11.30 -8.87 -1.64
N ALA A 150 12.56 -8.78 -2.09
CA ALA A 150 13.70 -8.77 -1.17
C ALA A 150 13.61 -7.58 -0.19
N ALA A 151 13.37 -6.37 -0.70
CA ALA A 151 13.25 -5.17 0.13
C ALA A 151 12.01 -5.18 1.04
N PHE A 152 10.94 -5.85 0.63
CA PHE A 152 9.79 -6.14 1.45
C PHE A 152 10.22 -6.96 2.65
N HIS A 153 10.94 -8.07 2.48
CA HIS A 153 11.43 -8.88 3.60
C HIS A 153 12.60 -8.27 4.38
N GLY A 154 13.09 -7.09 3.98
CA GLY A 154 14.19 -6.41 4.65
C GLY A 154 15.56 -6.95 4.25
N GLU A 155 15.62 -7.63 3.10
CA GLU A 155 16.83 -8.12 2.47
C GLU A 155 17.23 -7.19 1.32
N SER A 156 18.50 -7.22 0.93
CA SER A 156 19.05 -6.36 -0.11
C SER A 156 20.08 -7.12 -0.93
N LEU A 157 20.14 -6.81 -2.23
CA LEU A 157 21.33 -7.12 -3.02
C LEU A 157 22.51 -6.25 -2.55
N ASP A 158 23.71 -6.58 -3.01
CA ASP A 158 24.90 -5.78 -2.74
C ASP A 158 24.77 -4.34 -3.30
N ALA A 159 25.49 -3.41 -2.69
CA ALA A 159 25.42 -1.99 -3.02
C ALA A 159 25.84 -1.68 -4.46
N GLY A 160 26.80 -2.43 -5.01
CA GLY A 160 27.29 -2.23 -6.38
C GLY A 160 26.22 -2.61 -7.41
N THR A 161 25.61 -3.78 -7.23
CA THR A 161 24.52 -4.27 -8.09
C THR A 161 23.33 -3.32 -8.04
N LEU A 162 22.86 -2.93 -6.85
CA LEU A 162 21.74 -1.98 -6.73
C LEU A 162 22.06 -0.63 -7.39
N THR A 163 23.29 -0.14 -7.22
CA THR A 163 23.70 1.14 -7.82
C THR A 163 23.70 1.07 -9.34
N SER A 164 24.21 -0.02 -9.91
CA SER A 164 24.20 -0.25 -11.35
C SER A 164 22.77 -0.33 -11.90
N LEU A 165 21.87 -1.04 -11.22
CA LEU A 165 20.47 -1.18 -11.62
C LEU A 165 19.71 0.15 -11.54
N ALA A 166 19.94 0.96 -10.50
CA ALA A 166 19.34 2.29 -10.36
C ALA A 166 19.80 3.27 -11.45
N ALA A 167 21.04 3.13 -11.92
CA ALA A 167 21.63 3.99 -12.95
C ALA A 167 21.26 3.55 -14.37
N ASN A 168 21.37 2.26 -14.67
CA ASN A 168 21.38 1.71 -16.04
C ASN A 168 20.19 0.80 -16.35
N GLY A 169 19.35 0.48 -15.37
CA GLY A 169 18.18 -0.36 -15.59
C GLY A 169 17.12 0.32 -16.46
N GLU A 170 16.13 -0.45 -16.89
CA GLU A 170 14.90 0.12 -17.42
C GLU A 170 14.08 0.80 -16.31
N LEU A 171 13.08 1.60 -16.69
CA LEU A 171 12.33 2.46 -15.76
C LEU A 171 11.84 1.74 -14.50
N ALA A 172 11.15 0.60 -14.65
CA ALA A 172 10.64 -0.20 -13.54
C ALA A 172 11.76 -0.73 -12.62
N VAL A 173 12.89 -1.14 -13.21
CA VAL A 173 14.05 -1.65 -12.48
C VAL A 173 14.75 -0.53 -11.72
N ARG A 174 14.90 0.65 -12.32
CA ARG A 174 15.50 1.83 -11.66
C ARG A 174 14.67 2.24 -10.45
N VAL A 175 13.35 2.34 -10.61
CA VAL A 175 12.42 2.67 -9.52
C VAL A 175 12.50 1.64 -8.40
N SER A 176 12.46 0.34 -8.73
CA SER A 176 12.54 -0.74 -7.74
C SER A 176 13.88 -0.75 -7.01
N ALA A 177 14.99 -0.58 -7.73
CA ALA A 177 16.33 -0.51 -7.13
C ALA A 177 16.44 0.66 -6.13
N LEU A 178 15.89 1.83 -6.46
CA LEU A 178 15.83 2.97 -5.54
C LEU A 178 14.97 2.68 -4.31
N ARG A 179 13.80 2.06 -4.47
CA ARG A 179 12.93 1.65 -3.35
C ARG A 179 13.59 0.62 -2.43
N SER A 180 14.45 -0.24 -2.98
CA SER A 180 15.21 -1.26 -2.25
C SER A 180 16.48 -0.71 -1.60
N ALA A 181 17.02 0.41 -2.09
CA ALA A 181 18.24 1.04 -1.59
C ALA A 181 18.14 1.62 -0.16
N ARG A 182 16.97 1.53 0.50
CA ARG A 182 16.78 1.97 1.90
C ARG A 182 17.71 1.27 2.88
N LEU A 183 18.13 0.04 2.57
CA LEU A 183 18.99 -0.81 3.40
C LEU A 183 20.49 -0.54 3.17
N LEU A 184 20.84 0.31 2.19
CA LEU A 184 22.24 0.63 1.90
C LEU A 184 22.82 1.60 2.93
N PRO A 185 24.16 1.60 3.09
CA PRO A 185 24.86 2.62 3.86
C PRO A 185 24.54 4.02 3.36
N GLU A 186 24.53 4.99 4.28
CA GLU A 186 24.11 6.37 4.03
C GLU A 186 24.83 7.02 2.84
N ALA A 187 26.15 6.83 2.72
CA ALA A 187 26.93 7.41 1.64
C ALA A 187 26.49 6.90 0.25
N ALA A 188 26.24 5.59 0.12
CA ALA A 188 25.75 4.99 -1.12
C ALA A 188 24.32 5.46 -1.43
N ARG A 189 23.45 5.49 -0.41
CA ARG A 189 22.08 5.99 -0.54
C ARG A 189 22.05 7.45 -0.99
N ALA A 190 22.88 8.32 -0.40
CA ALA A 190 22.92 9.74 -0.75
C ALA A 190 23.37 9.98 -2.20
N ALA A 191 24.29 9.16 -2.73
CA ALA A 191 24.70 9.22 -4.13
C ALA A 191 23.54 8.84 -5.07
N LEU A 192 22.81 7.76 -4.75
CA LEU A 192 21.63 7.34 -5.51
C LEU A 192 20.53 8.40 -5.51
N VAL A 193 20.25 8.99 -4.35
CA VAL A 193 19.25 10.06 -4.24
C VAL A 193 19.63 11.23 -5.13
N ARG A 194 20.88 11.72 -5.07
CA ARG A 194 21.32 12.85 -5.93
C ARG A 194 21.14 12.54 -7.42
N ALA A 195 21.48 11.34 -7.87
CA ALA A 195 21.30 10.95 -9.25
C ALA A 195 19.81 10.85 -9.64
N ALA A 196 18.98 10.27 -8.76
CA ALA A 196 17.55 10.10 -8.99
C ALA A 196 16.80 11.44 -9.04
N LEU A 197 17.13 12.39 -8.17
CA LEU A 197 16.51 13.72 -8.15
C LEU A 197 16.85 14.55 -9.41
N ALA A 198 17.97 14.27 -10.07
CA ALA A 198 18.36 14.91 -11.33
C ALA A 198 17.76 14.23 -12.57
N SER A 199 17.03 13.12 -12.39
CA SER A 199 16.42 12.38 -13.49
C SER A 199 15.25 13.16 -14.10
N PRO A 200 15.13 13.24 -15.44
CA PRO A 200 13.95 13.84 -16.08
C PRO A 200 12.69 12.98 -15.92
N GLU A 201 12.86 11.68 -15.68
CA GLU A 201 11.76 10.73 -15.47
C GLU A 201 11.09 10.95 -14.11
N PRO A 202 9.81 11.38 -14.05
CA PRO A 202 9.13 11.69 -12.79
C PRO A 202 9.06 10.50 -11.82
N ALA A 203 8.87 9.28 -12.32
CA ALA A 203 8.84 8.06 -11.51
C ALA A 203 10.17 7.79 -10.78
N VAL A 204 11.29 8.04 -11.45
CA VAL A 204 12.63 7.91 -10.85
C VAL A 204 12.86 9.03 -9.83
N CYS A 205 12.48 10.26 -10.18
CA CYS A 205 12.57 11.40 -9.27
C CYS A 205 11.76 11.15 -7.99
N LEU A 206 10.52 10.67 -8.09
CA LEU A 206 9.67 10.32 -6.96
C LEU A 206 10.30 9.24 -6.07
N ALA A 207 10.85 8.17 -6.66
CA ALA A 207 11.54 7.13 -5.89
C ALA A 207 12.78 7.70 -5.16
N GLY A 208 13.51 8.62 -5.80
CA GLY A 208 14.60 9.38 -5.19
C GLY A 208 14.14 10.30 -4.06
N ILE A 209 12.98 10.95 -4.20
CA ILE A 209 12.34 11.78 -3.18
C ILE A 209 12.02 10.92 -1.95
N GLU A 210 11.31 9.81 -2.10
CA GLU A 210 10.95 8.93 -0.96
C GLU A 210 12.20 8.41 -0.24
N LEU A 211 13.22 7.97 -0.99
CA LEU A 211 14.48 7.49 -0.44
C LEU A 211 15.28 8.61 0.28
N GLY A 212 15.28 9.82 -0.29
CA GLY A 212 15.96 10.97 0.28
C GLY A 212 15.26 11.52 1.53
N LEU A 213 13.93 11.52 1.55
CA LEU A 213 13.15 11.89 2.73
C LEU A 213 13.36 10.91 3.89
N LEU A 214 13.48 9.60 3.61
CA LEU A 214 13.92 8.62 4.63
C LEU A 214 15.30 8.97 5.19
N GLY A 215 16.19 9.50 4.36
CA GLY A 215 17.55 9.89 4.74
C GLY A 215 17.68 11.31 5.30
N GLY A 216 16.59 12.05 5.50
CA GLY A 216 16.67 13.40 6.06
C GLY A 216 17.11 14.49 5.06
N MET A 217 17.12 14.22 3.75
CA MET A 217 17.79 15.09 2.78
C MET A 217 16.93 16.28 2.35
N ARG A 218 17.40 17.51 2.60
CA ARG A 218 16.73 18.75 2.17
C ARG A 218 16.45 18.81 0.66
N ALA A 219 17.39 18.34 -0.17
CA ALA A 219 17.23 18.33 -1.62
C ALA A 219 16.02 17.50 -2.07
N ALA A 220 15.73 16.38 -1.38
CA ALA A 220 14.56 15.55 -1.67
C ALA A 220 13.26 16.26 -1.31
N TRP A 221 13.25 17.04 -0.23
CA TRP A 221 12.09 17.85 0.14
C TRP A 221 11.82 18.97 -0.89
N SER A 222 12.85 19.68 -1.34
CA SER A 222 12.71 20.68 -2.41
C SER A 222 12.21 20.06 -3.71
N ALA A 223 12.75 18.91 -4.13
CA ALA A 223 12.30 18.19 -5.31
C ALA A 223 10.83 17.72 -5.18
N CYS A 224 10.38 17.33 -3.97
CA CYS A 224 8.99 17.00 -3.70
C CYS A 224 8.04 18.19 -3.94
N GLN A 225 8.44 19.38 -3.51
CA GLN A 225 7.68 20.61 -3.73
C GLN A 225 7.60 20.97 -5.21
N GLU A 226 8.68 20.78 -5.96
CA GLU A 226 8.71 20.99 -7.41
C GLU A 226 7.83 19.98 -8.14
N LEU A 227 7.98 18.67 -7.86
CA LEU A 227 7.21 17.60 -8.47
C LEU A 227 5.70 17.76 -8.23
N ALA A 228 5.30 18.26 -7.06
CA ALA A 228 3.90 18.57 -6.75
C ALA A 228 3.28 19.64 -7.67
N GLY A 229 4.09 20.48 -8.32
CA GLY A 229 3.66 21.46 -9.31
C GLY A 229 3.62 20.93 -10.76
N VAL A 230 4.25 19.79 -11.04
CA VAL A 230 4.36 19.22 -12.39
C VAL A 230 3.15 18.35 -12.70
N ARG A 231 2.47 18.59 -13.83
CA ARG A 231 1.36 17.74 -14.29
C ARG A 231 1.89 16.40 -14.81
N CYS A 232 1.95 15.41 -13.93
CA CYS A 232 2.40 14.04 -14.19
C CYS A 232 1.61 13.04 -13.31
N ALA A 233 1.77 11.74 -13.55
CA ALA A 233 1.10 10.69 -12.79
C ALA A 233 1.56 10.65 -11.31
N GLU A 234 2.83 10.95 -11.07
CA GLU A 234 3.50 10.92 -9.77
C GLU A 234 3.10 12.07 -8.84
N ARG A 235 2.47 13.12 -9.38
CA ARG A 235 2.07 14.32 -8.64
C ARG A 235 1.19 13.99 -7.43
N ALA A 236 0.27 13.04 -7.57
CA ALA A 236 -0.61 12.62 -6.48
C ALA A 236 0.17 12.13 -5.26
N ARG A 237 1.25 11.37 -5.50
CA ARG A 237 2.13 10.89 -4.43
C ARG A 237 2.94 12.02 -3.80
N ALA A 238 3.41 12.98 -4.61
CA ALA A 238 4.08 14.18 -4.11
C ALA A 238 3.15 15.00 -3.19
N TRP A 239 1.86 15.16 -3.54
CA TRP A 239 0.87 15.82 -2.67
C TRP A 239 0.68 15.11 -1.34
N VAL A 240 0.63 13.78 -1.32
CA VAL A 240 0.59 13.01 -0.06
C VAL A 240 1.82 13.32 0.80
N LEU A 241 3.03 13.30 0.22
CA LEU A 241 4.26 13.63 0.95
C LEU A 241 4.26 15.07 1.49
N LEU A 242 3.74 16.03 0.71
CA LEU A 242 3.56 17.40 1.16
C LEU A 242 2.57 17.49 2.33
N ALA A 243 1.47 16.76 2.28
CA ALA A 243 0.49 16.74 3.38
C ALA A 243 1.08 16.12 4.66
N LEU A 244 1.87 15.05 4.54
CA LEU A 244 2.47 14.37 5.71
C LEU A 244 3.44 15.26 6.51
N GLY A 245 4.20 16.09 5.80
CA GLY A 245 5.35 16.79 6.38
C GLY A 245 5.36 18.30 6.25
N GLY A 246 4.54 18.87 5.38
CA GLY A 246 4.53 20.28 5.05
C GLY A 246 3.64 21.12 5.96
N GLY A 247 4.01 22.39 6.14
CA GLY A 247 3.15 23.41 6.75
C GLY A 247 2.08 23.94 5.79
N GLU A 248 1.39 25.00 6.19
CA GLU A 248 0.30 25.61 5.40
C GLU A 248 0.74 25.99 3.97
N LYS A 249 1.93 26.60 3.83
CA LYS A 249 2.47 27.01 2.53
C LYS A 249 2.66 25.85 1.56
N ALA A 250 3.13 24.70 2.06
CA ALA A 250 3.29 23.51 1.21
C ALA A 250 1.92 22.95 0.80
N LEU A 251 0.91 23.10 1.65
CA LEU A 251 -0.44 22.63 1.41
C LEU A 251 -1.18 23.46 0.35
N GLU A 252 -0.82 24.74 0.14
CA GLU A 252 -1.39 25.58 -0.93
C GLU A 252 -1.31 24.94 -2.33
N VAL A 253 -0.25 24.17 -2.61
CA VAL A 253 -0.11 23.43 -3.87
C VAL A 253 -1.17 22.33 -3.99
N VAL A 254 -1.44 21.62 -2.89
CA VAL A 254 -2.46 20.56 -2.84
C VAL A 254 -3.87 21.15 -2.94
N LEU A 255 -4.12 22.26 -2.24
CA LEU A 255 -5.40 22.97 -2.27
C LEU A 255 -5.76 23.45 -3.68
N ARG A 256 -4.79 23.98 -4.45
CA ARG A 256 -5.01 24.32 -5.86
C ARG A 256 -5.41 23.12 -6.73
N GLY A 257 -5.01 21.91 -6.33
CA GLY A 257 -5.40 20.67 -7.00
C GLY A 257 -6.88 20.33 -6.92
N LEU A 258 -7.64 20.96 -6.02
CA LEU A 258 -9.08 20.76 -5.85
C LEU A 258 -9.92 21.42 -6.94
N GLU A 259 -9.38 22.46 -7.59
CA GLU A 259 -10.10 23.23 -8.61
C GLU A 259 -10.38 22.39 -9.87
N ALA A 260 -9.43 21.54 -10.27
CA ALA A 260 -9.55 20.67 -11.44
C ALA A 260 -10.24 19.35 -11.09
N LYS A 261 -11.27 18.95 -11.84
CA LYS A 261 -12.06 17.73 -11.60
C LYS A 261 -11.17 16.48 -11.61
N GLU A 262 -10.20 16.42 -12.51
CA GLU A 262 -9.34 15.25 -12.76
C GLU A 262 -8.39 14.97 -11.58
N SER A 263 -8.03 15.99 -10.81
CA SER A 263 -7.08 15.87 -9.69
C SER A 263 -7.72 16.04 -8.31
N ARG A 264 -9.00 16.41 -8.25
CA ARG A 264 -9.69 16.70 -7.00
C ARG A 264 -9.67 15.54 -6.02
N HIS A 265 -9.93 14.31 -6.50
CA HIS A 265 -9.95 13.12 -5.64
C HIS A 265 -8.56 12.86 -5.03
N GLN A 266 -7.49 13.02 -5.81
CA GLN A 266 -6.12 12.87 -5.35
C GLN A 266 -5.73 13.96 -4.35
N ALA A 267 -6.18 15.20 -4.57
CA ALA A 267 -5.97 16.31 -3.65
C ALA A 267 -6.72 16.09 -2.32
N LEU A 268 -8.00 15.73 -2.35
CA LEU A 268 -8.79 15.40 -1.14
C LEU A 268 -8.16 14.26 -0.35
N TRP A 269 -7.72 13.19 -1.03
CA TRP A 269 -6.99 12.09 -0.40
C TRP A 269 -5.75 12.58 0.34
N ALA A 270 -4.91 13.40 -0.30
CA ALA A 270 -3.73 13.98 0.33
C ALA A 270 -4.08 14.88 1.53
N LEU A 271 -5.11 15.73 1.43
CA LEU A 271 -5.53 16.62 2.51
C LEU A 271 -5.88 15.88 3.80
N GLY A 272 -6.45 14.68 3.69
CA GLY A 272 -6.76 13.82 4.84
C GLY A 272 -5.54 13.39 5.66
N PHE A 273 -4.32 13.59 5.17
CA PHE A 273 -3.08 13.34 5.90
C PHE A 273 -2.38 14.61 6.40
N SER A 274 -2.91 15.78 6.04
CA SER A 274 -2.33 17.07 6.45
C SER A 274 -2.43 17.30 7.95
N GLY A 275 -3.57 16.93 8.53
CA GLY A 275 -3.90 17.24 9.92
C GLY A 275 -4.10 18.73 10.19
N GLN A 276 -4.21 19.58 9.16
CA GLN A 276 -4.36 21.02 9.32
C GLN A 276 -5.83 21.41 9.45
N VAL A 277 -6.12 22.38 10.32
CA VAL A 277 -7.49 22.87 10.54
C VAL A 277 -8.06 23.51 9.27
N SER A 278 -7.23 24.27 8.54
CA SER A 278 -7.60 24.87 7.25
C SER A 278 -8.01 23.82 6.21
N ALA A 279 -7.35 22.65 6.21
CA ALA A 279 -7.73 21.54 5.35
C ALA A 279 -9.10 20.96 5.72
N ALA A 280 -9.42 20.83 7.01
CA ALA A 280 -10.72 20.39 7.46
C ALA A 280 -11.84 21.38 7.05
N GLU A 281 -11.60 22.68 7.16
CA GLU A 281 -12.54 23.71 6.71
C GLU A 281 -12.79 23.66 5.20
N VAL A 282 -11.73 23.42 4.40
CA VAL A 282 -11.88 23.22 2.96
C VAL A 282 -12.66 21.94 2.64
N CYS A 283 -12.44 20.86 3.40
CA CYS A 283 -13.18 19.61 3.22
C CYS A 283 -14.69 19.80 3.43
N LEU A 284 -15.13 20.65 4.37
CA LEU A 284 -16.56 20.94 4.56
C LEU A 284 -17.21 21.52 3.29
N LYS A 285 -16.51 22.42 2.59
CA LYS A 285 -17.00 22.97 1.32
C LYS A 285 -17.22 21.87 0.28
N TRP A 286 -16.25 20.98 0.12
CA TRP A 286 -16.32 19.89 -0.87
C TRP A 286 -17.24 18.74 -0.46
N MET A 287 -17.60 18.66 0.83
CA MET A 287 -18.56 17.68 1.35
C MET A 287 -19.99 17.92 0.85
N ALA A 288 -20.31 19.16 0.46
CA ALA A 288 -21.61 19.53 -0.09
C ALA A 288 -21.78 19.17 -1.59
N GLU A 289 -20.74 18.66 -2.25
CA GLU A 289 -20.77 18.26 -3.66
C GLU A 289 -21.23 16.80 -3.84
N ASP A 290 -21.38 16.35 -5.08
CA ASP A 290 -21.79 14.98 -5.38
C ASP A 290 -20.69 13.93 -5.09
N PRO A 291 -21.07 12.67 -4.81
CA PRO A 291 -20.13 11.55 -4.78
C PRO A 291 -19.34 11.42 -6.09
N PRO A 292 -18.06 10.99 -6.05
CA PRO A 292 -17.30 10.57 -4.87
C PRO A 292 -16.58 11.74 -4.16
N THR A 293 -16.76 12.99 -4.60
CA THR A 293 -16.09 14.17 -4.02
C THR A 293 -16.49 14.36 -2.55
N SER A 294 -17.79 14.28 -2.24
CA SER A 294 -18.27 14.39 -0.86
C SER A 294 -17.74 13.27 0.05
N LEU A 295 -17.69 12.03 -0.46
CA LEU A 295 -17.18 10.87 0.28
C LEU A 295 -15.73 11.07 0.72
N LEU A 296 -14.87 11.45 -0.21
CA LEU A 296 -13.45 11.69 0.06
C LEU A 296 -13.23 12.92 0.96
N ALA A 297 -14.02 13.96 0.78
CA ALA A 297 -13.97 15.14 1.65
C ALA A 297 -14.37 14.79 3.10
N ALA A 298 -15.40 13.97 3.29
CA ALA A 298 -15.79 13.46 4.60
C ALA A 298 -14.73 12.58 5.23
N GLU A 299 -14.13 11.67 4.48
CA GLU A 299 -13.03 10.84 4.99
C GLU A 299 -11.83 11.70 5.44
N ALA A 300 -11.42 12.68 4.62
CA ALA A 300 -10.34 13.59 4.96
C ALA A 300 -10.68 14.43 6.21
N PHE A 301 -11.91 14.93 6.31
CA PHE A 301 -12.39 15.67 7.47
C PHE A 301 -12.36 14.81 8.74
N CYS A 302 -12.86 13.58 8.69
CA CYS A 302 -12.87 12.65 9.81
C CYS A 302 -11.43 12.29 10.25
N ALA A 303 -10.52 12.10 9.30
CA ALA A 303 -9.13 11.81 9.60
C ALA A 303 -8.39 12.95 10.31
N ILE A 304 -8.77 14.20 10.06
CA ILE A 304 -8.19 15.37 10.73
C ILE A 304 -8.85 15.57 12.10
N THR A 305 -10.18 15.57 12.14
CA THR A 305 -10.97 16.03 13.29
C THR A 305 -11.30 14.93 14.30
N GLY A 306 -11.21 13.66 13.92
CA GLY A 306 -11.61 12.52 14.75
C GLY A 306 -13.12 12.28 14.80
N LEU A 307 -13.91 13.01 14.01
CA LEU A 307 -15.33 12.74 13.87
C LEU A 307 -15.54 11.31 13.32
N ARG A 308 -16.46 10.57 13.92
CA ARG A 308 -16.92 9.28 13.39
C ARG A 308 -18.17 9.50 12.56
N LEU A 309 -18.18 8.98 11.34
CA LEU A 309 -19.32 9.10 10.42
C LEU A 309 -20.38 8.06 10.76
N GLU A 310 -21.10 8.31 11.86
CA GLU A 310 -22.11 7.42 12.44
C GLU A 310 -23.35 8.23 12.87
N GLY A 311 -24.50 7.57 12.95
CA GLY A 311 -25.76 8.17 13.43
C GLY A 311 -26.16 9.43 12.65
N PRO A 312 -26.28 10.61 13.31
CA PRO A 312 -26.75 11.84 12.67
C PRO A 312 -25.79 12.41 11.61
N TYR A 313 -24.56 11.90 11.53
CA TYR A 313 -23.56 12.35 10.56
C TYR A 313 -23.58 11.54 9.26
N VAL A 314 -24.42 10.50 9.18
CA VAL A 314 -24.61 9.71 7.96
C VAL A 314 -25.81 10.27 7.21
N GLY A 315 -25.58 10.66 5.95
CA GLY A 315 -26.60 11.13 5.04
C GLY A 315 -27.40 9.98 4.44
N THR A 316 -28.49 10.32 3.75
CA THR A 316 -29.21 9.33 2.93
C THR A 316 -28.43 9.15 1.63
N SER A 317 -28.12 7.91 1.27
CA SER A 317 -27.53 7.65 -0.05
C SER A 317 -28.53 8.09 -1.12
N PRO A 318 -28.09 8.81 -2.17
CA PRO A 318 -28.86 8.81 -3.41
C PRO A 318 -29.17 7.34 -3.74
N GLU A 319 -30.45 7.00 -3.93
CA GLU A 319 -30.85 5.67 -4.38
C GLU A 319 -30.05 5.30 -5.63
N GLU A 320 -29.61 4.03 -5.68
CA GLU A 320 -28.87 3.37 -6.77
C GLU A 320 -28.69 4.25 -8.01
N GLN A 321 -27.61 5.04 -8.01
CA GLN A 321 -27.23 5.78 -9.21
C GLN A 321 -27.03 4.75 -10.30
N GLU A 322 -27.87 4.84 -11.34
CA GLU A 322 -27.70 4.13 -12.60
C GLU A 322 -26.22 4.06 -12.91
N LEU A 323 -25.73 2.85 -13.22
CA LEU A 323 -24.39 2.66 -13.78
C LEU A 323 -24.15 3.79 -14.77
N PRO A 324 -23.04 4.56 -14.66
CA PRO A 324 -22.79 5.65 -15.58
C PRO A 324 -23.00 5.12 -17.00
N PRO A 325 -23.71 5.86 -17.87
CA PRO A 325 -23.94 5.40 -19.23
C PRO A 325 -22.59 5.00 -19.79
N LEU A 326 -22.52 3.78 -20.37
CA LEU A 326 -21.33 3.32 -21.07
C LEU A 326 -21.04 4.39 -22.12
N ASP A 327 -20.04 5.25 -21.88
CA ASP A 327 -19.51 6.09 -22.94
C ASP A 327 -19.01 5.10 -23.98
N GLU A 328 -19.65 5.10 -25.16
CA GLU A 328 -19.36 4.15 -26.25
C GLU A 328 -17.89 4.23 -26.73
N ASP A 329 -17.15 5.24 -26.27
CA ASP A 329 -15.76 5.54 -26.60
C ASP A 329 -14.72 5.04 -25.58
N ASP A 330 -15.09 4.45 -24.43
CA ASP A 330 -14.12 3.92 -23.45
C ASP A 330 -14.46 2.49 -22.98
N LEU A 331 -14.44 1.56 -23.94
CA LEU A 331 -14.59 0.12 -23.70
C LEU A 331 -13.45 -0.50 -22.85
N GLU A 332 -12.40 0.27 -22.53
CA GLU A 332 -11.28 -0.14 -21.67
C GLU A 332 -11.35 0.44 -20.25
N ALA A 333 -12.40 1.19 -19.91
CA ALA A 333 -12.57 1.73 -18.56
C ALA A 333 -12.63 0.62 -17.50
N ASP A 334 -11.75 0.69 -16.49
CA ASP A 334 -11.79 -0.21 -15.33
C ASP A 334 -13.07 0.04 -14.52
N LEU A 335 -14.04 -0.87 -14.68
CA LEU A 335 -15.33 -0.85 -13.99
C LEU A 335 -15.26 -1.44 -12.58
N SER A 336 -14.08 -1.83 -12.09
CA SER A 336 -13.90 -2.34 -10.73
C SER A 336 -14.34 -1.27 -9.70
N PRO A 337 -15.18 -1.63 -8.71
CA PRO A 337 -15.60 -0.68 -7.69
C PRO A 337 -14.40 -0.08 -6.96
N ARG A 338 -14.29 1.24 -6.97
CA ARG A 338 -13.19 1.93 -6.28
C ARG A 338 -13.43 1.90 -4.78
N PRO A 339 -12.38 1.77 -3.95
CA PRO A 339 -12.56 1.70 -2.50
C PRO A 339 -13.36 2.85 -1.89
N GLU A 340 -13.21 4.07 -2.40
CA GLU A 340 -13.96 5.24 -1.95
C GLU A 340 -15.48 5.14 -2.15
N GLN A 341 -15.97 4.31 -3.09
CA GLN A 341 -17.41 4.11 -3.28
C GLN A 341 -18.05 3.35 -2.11
N ALA A 342 -17.25 2.65 -1.31
CA ALA A 342 -17.72 1.98 -0.09
C ALA A 342 -17.82 2.93 1.12
N LEU A 343 -17.38 4.19 1.01
CA LEU A 343 -17.50 5.17 2.08
C LEU A 343 -18.96 5.53 2.35
N PRO A 344 -19.33 5.81 3.62
CA PRO A 344 -20.67 6.28 3.93
C PRO A 344 -20.91 7.69 3.39
N VAL A 345 -22.12 7.96 2.90
CA VAL A 345 -22.53 9.29 2.44
C VAL A 345 -22.59 10.24 3.64
N PRO A 346 -21.94 11.40 3.62
CA PRO A 346 -21.94 12.32 4.75
C PRO A 346 -23.22 13.16 4.82
N ALA A 347 -23.71 13.42 6.04
CA ALA A 347 -24.70 14.47 6.29
C ALA A 347 -23.99 15.83 6.44
N ALA A 348 -23.67 16.47 5.31
CA ALA A 348 -22.82 17.67 5.26
C ALA A 348 -23.25 18.78 6.22
N ASP A 349 -24.54 19.09 6.29
CA ASP A 349 -25.08 20.14 7.17
C ASP A 349 -24.89 19.81 8.66
N ALA A 350 -25.20 18.57 9.06
CA ALA A 350 -25.03 18.12 10.45
C ALA A 350 -23.55 18.13 10.88
N ILE A 351 -22.64 17.79 9.95
CA ILE A 351 -21.19 17.81 10.18
C ILE A 351 -20.70 19.26 10.28
N ALA A 352 -21.20 20.17 9.44
CA ALA A 352 -20.87 21.59 9.49
C ALA A 352 -21.31 22.22 10.82
N ASP A 353 -22.52 21.90 11.28
CA ASP A 353 -23.06 22.36 12.57
C ASP A 353 -22.21 21.84 13.74
N TRP A 354 -21.85 20.55 13.73
CA TRP A 354 -20.94 19.98 14.71
C TRP A 354 -19.59 20.72 14.74
N TRP A 355 -19.04 21.03 13.56
CA TRP A 355 -17.74 21.69 13.43
C TRP A 355 -17.72 23.09 14.06
N LEU A 356 -18.81 23.85 13.98
CA LEU A 356 -18.91 25.19 14.59
C LEU A 356 -18.62 25.18 16.10
N GLY A 357 -18.99 24.10 16.78
CA GLY A 357 -18.68 23.84 18.18
C GLY A 357 -17.28 23.28 18.39
N ALA A 358 -16.95 22.20 17.66
CA ALA A 358 -15.71 21.45 17.84
C ALA A 358 -14.45 22.27 17.52
N ARG A 359 -14.48 23.12 16.48
CA ARG A 359 -13.32 23.90 16.00
C ARG A 359 -12.65 24.76 17.07
N LYS A 360 -13.37 25.14 18.12
CA LYS A 360 -12.82 25.94 19.25
C LYS A 360 -11.76 25.19 20.06
N GLN A 361 -11.73 23.86 19.95
CA GLN A 361 -10.77 23.00 20.64
C GLN A 361 -9.49 22.77 19.81
N PHE A 362 -9.50 23.22 18.55
CA PHE A 362 -8.39 23.06 17.63
C PHE A 362 -7.53 24.32 17.60
N ASP A 363 -6.22 24.12 17.63
CA ASP A 363 -5.21 25.15 17.47
C ASP A 363 -4.76 25.15 15.99
N PRO A 364 -4.98 26.23 15.22
CA PRO A 364 -4.59 26.30 13.82
C PRO A 364 -3.09 26.06 13.57
N GLN A 365 -2.23 26.29 14.56
CA GLN A 365 -0.78 26.10 14.43
C GLN A 365 -0.35 24.65 14.65
N LYS A 366 -1.25 23.78 15.12
CA LYS A 366 -0.97 22.38 15.40
C LYS A 366 -1.49 21.49 14.28
N ARG A 367 -0.77 20.38 14.10
CA ARG A 367 -1.21 19.27 13.27
C ARG A 367 -2.01 18.29 14.13
N TYR A 368 -3.10 17.77 13.59
CA TYR A 368 -3.99 16.80 14.24
C TYR A 368 -4.05 15.50 13.45
N LEU A 369 -4.30 14.40 14.14
CA LEU A 369 -4.62 13.11 13.54
C LEU A 369 -5.71 12.47 14.39
N TYR A 370 -6.86 12.23 13.79
CA TYR A 370 -8.08 11.76 14.45
C TYR A 370 -8.46 12.60 15.68
N GLY A 371 -8.35 13.94 15.57
CA GLY A 371 -8.75 14.89 16.62
C GLY A 371 -7.74 15.09 17.73
N GLU A 372 -6.66 14.30 17.77
CA GLU A 372 -5.57 14.46 18.74
C GLU A 372 -4.39 15.25 18.13
N PRO A 373 -3.72 16.14 18.89
CA PRO A 373 -2.47 16.76 18.45
C PRO A 373 -1.44 15.70 18.06
N PHE A 374 -0.81 15.89 16.89
CA PHE A 374 0.05 14.90 16.27
C PHE A 374 1.30 14.61 17.11
N ASP A 375 1.48 13.33 17.45
CA ASP A 375 2.72 12.79 18.00
C ASP A 375 2.92 11.32 17.56
N GLY A 376 4.04 10.72 17.96
CA GLY A 376 4.33 9.32 17.62
C GLY A 376 3.37 8.30 18.23
N ARG A 377 2.77 8.58 19.39
CA ARG A 377 1.75 7.70 20.01
C ARG A 377 0.47 7.74 19.19
N VAL A 378 0.02 8.92 18.77
CA VAL A 378 -1.18 9.10 17.94
C VAL A 378 -0.99 8.42 16.59
N LEU A 379 0.17 8.54 15.95
CA LEU A 379 0.46 7.85 14.68
C LEU A 379 0.40 6.32 14.82
N LEU A 380 0.94 5.76 15.90
CA LEU A 380 0.90 4.32 16.15
C LEU A 380 -0.52 3.82 16.49
N ALA A 381 -1.29 4.59 17.26
CA ALA A 381 -2.69 4.29 17.54
C ALA A 381 -3.54 4.33 16.25
N ALA A 382 -3.34 5.35 15.42
CA ALA A 382 -3.95 5.45 14.09
C ALA A 382 -3.56 4.24 13.21
N LEU A 383 -2.29 3.86 13.20
CA LEU A 383 -1.83 2.65 12.50
C LEU A 383 -2.37 1.34 13.09
N ALA A 384 -2.99 1.33 14.26
CA ALA A 384 -3.64 0.13 14.79
C ALA A 384 -5.12 0.08 14.42
N GLN A 385 -5.79 1.23 14.35
CA GLN A 385 -7.27 1.33 14.30
C GLN A 385 -7.83 1.98 13.03
N ALA A 386 -6.99 2.62 12.21
CA ALA A 386 -7.46 3.29 11.00
C ALA A 386 -8.00 2.27 9.98
N PRO A 387 -8.97 2.68 9.15
CA PRO A 387 -9.40 1.92 8.00
C PRO A 387 -8.23 1.46 7.14
N MET A 388 -8.31 0.24 6.64
CA MET A 388 -7.19 -0.44 5.98
C MET A 388 -6.56 0.39 4.86
N ARG A 389 -7.39 1.03 4.03
CA ARG A 389 -6.94 1.89 2.91
C ARG A 389 -6.01 3.03 3.31
N ARG A 390 -6.12 3.54 4.54
CA ARG A 390 -5.30 4.66 5.04
C ARG A 390 -3.96 4.21 5.61
N ARG A 391 -3.86 2.93 6.01
CA ARG A 391 -2.69 2.38 6.73
C ARG A 391 -1.42 2.45 5.89
N HIS A 392 -1.49 2.25 4.58
CA HIS A 392 -0.31 2.30 3.71
C HIS A 392 0.41 3.65 3.77
N VAL A 393 -0.35 4.75 3.79
CA VAL A 393 0.21 6.11 3.88
C VAL A 393 0.71 6.41 5.30
N LEU A 394 -0.03 5.98 6.33
CA LEU A 394 0.43 6.12 7.72
C LEU A 394 1.72 5.32 8.00
N ALA A 395 1.88 4.16 7.35
CA ALA A 395 3.09 3.34 7.46
C ALA A 395 4.28 3.98 6.75
N LEU A 396 4.03 4.66 5.61
CA LEU A 396 5.03 5.51 4.98
C LEU A 396 5.44 6.64 5.91
N GLU A 397 4.48 7.32 6.54
CA GLU A 397 4.74 8.40 7.49
C GLU A 397 5.62 7.92 8.67
N LEU A 398 5.32 6.75 9.24
CA LEU A 398 6.14 6.14 10.28
C LEU A 398 7.58 5.93 9.81
N ALA A 399 7.76 5.40 8.60
CA ALA A 399 9.08 5.17 8.03
C ALA A 399 9.85 6.49 7.85
N LEU A 400 9.21 7.52 7.29
CA LEU A 400 9.83 8.83 7.08
C LEU A 400 10.23 9.50 8.42
N ARG A 401 9.32 9.52 9.39
CA ARG A 401 9.54 10.17 10.70
C ARG A 401 10.52 9.43 11.61
N SER A 402 10.82 8.17 11.31
CA SER A 402 11.82 7.36 12.00
C SER A 402 13.14 7.21 11.23
N GLY A 403 13.30 7.90 10.10
CA GLY A 403 14.48 7.78 9.25
C GLY A 403 14.67 6.37 8.64
N GLY A 404 13.57 5.63 8.47
CA GLY A 404 13.55 4.25 8.00
C GLY A 404 13.80 3.19 9.08
N ALA A 405 14.02 3.59 10.34
CA ALA A 405 14.29 2.65 11.44
C ALA A 405 13.08 1.81 11.84
N LEU A 406 11.86 2.32 11.66
CA LEU A 406 10.61 1.63 11.96
C LEU A 406 9.79 1.47 10.67
N ARG A 407 9.22 0.29 10.47
CA ARG A 407 8.39 -0.03 9.30
C ARG A 407 7.24 -0.94 9.72
N VAL A 408 6.06 -0.69 9.14
CA VAL A 408 4.92 -1.61 9.21
C VAL A 408 4.57 -2.01 7.78
N ARG A 409 4.70 -3.30 7.46
CA ARG A 409 4.49 -3.88 6.14
C ARG A 409 3.03 -4.22 5.96
N THR A 410 2.27 -3.18 5.61
CA THR A 410 0.80 -3.18 5.55
C THR A 410 0.17 -4.14 4.54
N ARG A 411 0.95 -4.74 3.63
CA ARG A 411 0.51 -5.81 2.71
C ARG A 411 0.88 -7.22 3.20
N GLY A 412 1.75 -7.35 4.19
CA GLY A 412 2.14 -8.63 4.78
C GLY A 412 1.07 -9.20 5.71
N ARG A 413 1.34 -10.38 6.27
CA ARG A 413 0.46 -11.02 7.25
C ARG A 413 0.12 -10.09 8.40
N VAL A 414 -1.12 -10.15 8.85
CA VAL A 414 -1.63 -9.37 9.98
C VAL A 414 -0.82 -9.65 11.26
N SER A 415 -0.38 -10.89 11.47
CA SER A 415 0.51 -11.27 12.58
C SER A 415 1.82 -10.48 12.61
N ARG A 416 2.50 -10.34 11.46
CA ARG A 416 3.72 -9.52 11.32
C ARG A 416 3.43 -8.05 11.52
N GLN A 417 2.32 -7.54 11.00
CA GLN A 417 1.93 -6.15 11.24
C GLN A 417 1.77 -5.85 12.73
N TYR A 418 1.13 -6.74 13.51
CA TYR A 418 1.04 -6.60 14.96
C TYR A 418 2.41 -6.64 15.65
N HIS A 419 3.31 -7.52 15.20
CA HIS A 419 4.67 -7.59 15.73
C HIS A 419 5.44 -6.28 15.49
N GLU A 420 5.43 -5.78 14.25
CA GLU A 420 6.08 -4.52 13.86
C GLU A 420 5.49 -3.31 14.59
N LEU A 421 4.17 -3.28 14.81
CA LEU A 421 3.52 -2.24 15.62
C LEU A 421 3.96 -2.27 17.08
N LYS A 422 4.13 -3.47 17.65
CA LYS A 422 4.63 -3.65 19.02
C LYS A 422 6.07 -3.18 19.15
N GLU A 423 6.93 -3.52 18.19
CA GLU A 423 8.32 -3.05 18.14
C GLU A 423 8.38 -1.51 18.01
N ALA A 424 7.58 -0.95 17.09
CA ALA A 424 7.50 0.49 16.90
C ALA A 424 7.00 1.23 18.16
N SER A 425 6.05 0.65 18.89
CA SER A 425 5.57 1.16 20.17
C SER A 425 6.67 1.20 21.24
N GLY A 426 7.54 0.18 21.30
CA GLY A 426 8.72 0.17 22.17
C GLY A 426 9.80 1.17 21.78
N ALA A 427 9.80 1.64 20.53
CA ALA A 427 10.77 2.57 19.96
C ALA A 427 10.19 3.96 19.65
N ARG A 428 9.04 4.33 20.25
CA ARG A 428 8.27 5.55 19.96
C ARG A 428 9.10 6.85 19.96
N GLN A 429 10.14 6.93 20.78
CA GLN A 429 11.07 8.06 20.88
C GLN A 429 11.83 8.35 19.57
N ARG A 430 11.89 7.38 18.65
CA ARG A 430 12.48 7.55 17.32
C ARG A 430 11.55 8.25 16.33
N ILE A 431 10.27 8.45 16.67
CA ILE A 431 9.28 9.05 15.78
C ILE A 431 9.25 10.56 16.02
N SER A 432 9.74 11.34 15.05
CA SER A 432 9.69 12.80 15.14
C SER A 432 8.28 13.35 14.90
N SER A 433 7.85 14.30 15.73
CA SER A 433 6.60 15.07 15.54
C SER A 433 6.80 16.37 14.75
N GLN A 434 8.05 16.72 14.40
CA GLN A 434 8.35 17.96 13.69
C GLN A 434 7.89 17.92 12.23
N SER A 435 7.73 19.10 11.61
CA SER A 435 7.54 19.19 10.17
C SER A 435 8.78 18.70 9.42
N PHE A 436 8.61 18.32 8.15
CA PHE A 436 9.74 17.91 7.32
C PHE A 436 10.68 19.09 7.07
N ASP A 437 10.18 20.32 6.95
CA ASP A 437 11.01 21.52 6.89
C ASP A 437 11.97 21.61 8.09
N ALA A 438 11.47 21.34 9.31
CA ALA A 438 12.29 21.38 10.53
C ALA A 438 13.24 20.16 10.63
N LEU A 439 12.77 18.97 10.24
CA LEU A 439 13.59 17.76 10.23
C LEU A 439 14.77 17.87 9.27
N MET A 440 14.54 18.42 8.07
CA MET A 440 15.54 18.50 6.99
C MET A 440 16.36 19.80 7.01
N SER A 441 16.24 20.61 8.07
CA SER A 441 17.06 21.81 8.30
C SER A 441 18.20 21.57 9.29
N ARG A 442 18.29 20.36 9.85
CA ARG A 442 19.40 19.88 10.68
C ARG A 442 20.44 19.22 9.79
#